data_AF-A0A965ZU10-F1
#
_entry.id   AF-A0A965ZU10-F1
#
_cell.length_a   1.000
_cell.length_b   1.000
_cell.length_c   1.000
_cell.angle_alpha   90.00
_cell.angle_beta   90.00
_cell.angle_gamma   90.00
#
_symmetry.space_group_name_H-M   'P 1'
#
loop_
_entity.id
_entity.type
_entity.pdbx_description
1 polymer ?
#
loop_
_entity_poly.entity_id
_entity_poly.type
_entity_poly.pdbx_seq_one_letter_code
_entity_poly.pdbx_strand_id
1 'polypeptide(L)'
;MPAEPTSKSSLIAYAGPAIPLRILLMQLVVYVPPFYAAEMGLEIATIGLIFFLARGWDALIDPLVGNLSDRTRSRWGRRKPWMAVGTPLLIVSLWAFCQPAEGVGIGYLAVTAFLFYVAMTAVDIPYMSWGPELSRDYSQRTRIIGYREAGGMLGTVLATALPLFFLAGTNPSLREILQV
;
A
#
# COMPACT_ATOMS: atom_id res chain seq x y z
N MET A 1 28.85 5.04 -12.66
CA MET A 1 27.95 5.39 -11.53
C MET A 1 26.69 6.00 -12.14
N PRO A 2 25.47 5.69 -11.68
CA PRO A 2 24.28 6.37 -12.20
C PRO A 2 24.38 7.86 -11.88
N ALA A 3 24.02 8.71 -12.85
CA ALA A 3 23.98 10.16 -12.68
C ALA A 3 23.02 10.52 -11.53
N GLU A 4 23.36 11.53 -10.72
CA GLU A 4 22.44 12.01 -9.69
C GLU A 4 21.13 12.45 -10.35
N PRO A 5 19.96 12.07 -9.81
CA PRO A 5 18.67 12.49 -10.35
C PRO A 5 18.44 13.97 -10.04
N THR A 6 19.02 14.83 -10.86
CA THR A 6 18.90 16.30 -10.73
C THR A 6 17.67 16.83 -11.47
N SER A 7 17.21 16.11 -12.50
CA SER A 7 16.06 16.48 -13.32
C SER A 7 14.72 16.22 -12.61
N LYS A 8 13.77 17.16 -12.77
CA LYS A 8 12.40 17.03 -12.27
C LYS A 8 11.71 15.76 -12.76
N SER A 9 11.98 15.31 -13.99
CA SER A 9 11.40 14.09 -14.53
C SER A 9 11.84 12.83 -13.78
N SER A 10 13.11 12.75 -13.38
CA SER A 10 13.64 11.63 -12.59
C SER A 10 13.04 11.59 -11.18
N LEU A 11 12.83 12.77 -10.57
CA LEU A 11 12.18 12.87 -9.26
C LEU A 11 10.71 12.43 -9.31
N ILE A 12 9.97 12.87 -10.35
CA ILE A 12 8.58 12.45 -10.57
C ILE A 12 8.50 10.95 -10.84
N ALA A 13 9.39 10.40 -11.68
CA ALA A 13 9.42 8.97 -11.96
C ALA A 13 9.70 8.13 -10.70
N TYR A 14 10.59 8.60 -9.83
CA TYR A 14 10.83 7.96 -8.53
C TYR A 14 9.62 8.07 -7.60
N ALA A 15 8.90 9.19 -7.58
CA ALA A 15 7.72 9.39 -6.74
C ALA A 15 6.48 8.61 -7.22
N GLY A 16 6.45 8.19 -8.50
CA GLY A 16 5.31 7.51 -9.12
C GLY A 16 4.73 6.34 -8.29
N PRO A 17 5.54 5.37 -7.83
CA PRO A 17 5.06 4.25 -7.01
C PRO A 17 4.42 4.65 -5.67
N ALA A 18 4.76 5.81 -5.10
CA ALA A 18 4.19 6.26 -3.83
C ALA A 18 2.68 6.48 -3.91
N ILE A 19 2.17 6.90 -5.07
CA ILE A 19 0.74 7.17 -5.28
C ILE A 19 -0.09 5.87 -5.12
N PRO A 20 0.10 4.82 -5.95
CA PRO A 20 -0.69 3.59 -5.83
C PRO A 20 -0.45 2.86 -4.51
N LEU A 21 0.80 2.83 -3.99
CA LEU A 21 1.07 2.20 -2.68
C LEU A 21 0.25 2.87 -1.57
N ARG A 22 0.14 4.19 -1.59
CA ARG A 22 -0.64 4.92 -0.59
C ARG A 22 -2.15 4.76 -0.78
N ILE A 23 -2.63 4.73 -2.03
CA ILE A 23 -4.03 4.46 -2.34
C ILE A 23 -4.43 3.08 -1.80
N LEU A 24 -3.64 2.05 -2.12
CA LEU A 24 -3.88 0.67 -1.70
C LEU A 24 -3.98 0.56 -0.18
N LEU A 25 -3.02 1.15 0.55
CA LEU A 25 -3.00 1.07 2.00
C LEU A 25 -4.23 1.76 2.63
N MET A 26 -4.61 2.94 2.12
CA MET A 26 -5.79 3.64 2.66
C MET A 26 -7.08 2.93 2.35
N GLN A 27 -7.27 2.50 1.10
CA GLN A 27 -8.50 1.84 0.69
C GLN A 27 -8.69 0.54 1.47
N LEU A 28 -7.62 -0.21 1.70
CA LEU A 28 -7.67 -1.45 2.45
C LEU A 28 -8.13 -1.23 3.90
N VAL A 29 -7.53 -0.26 4.60
CA VAL A 29 -7.86 0.01 6.01
C VAL A 29 -9.31 0.48 6.17
N VAL A 30 -9.83 1.24 5.21
CA VAL A 30 -11.17 1.81 5.29
C VAL A 30 -12.25 0.82 4.85
N TYR A 31 -12.05 0.08 3.76
CA TYR A 31 -13.10 -0.75 3.16
C TYR A 31 -13.15 -2.18 3.67
N VAL A 32 -12.00 -2.78 3.95
CA VAL A 32 -11.97 -4.23 4.17
C VAL A 32 -12.60 -4.63 5.50
N PRO A 33 -12.30 -4.01 6.65
CA PRO A 33 -12.94 -4.37 7.91
C PRO A 33 -14.48 -4.31 7.88
N PRO A 34 -15.13 -3.23 7.42
CA PRO A 34 -16.60 -3.21 7.36
C PRO A 34 -17.17 -4.18 6.33
N PHE A 35 -16.48 -4.45 5.22
CA PHE A 35 -16.91 -5.47 4.25
C PHE A 35 -16.99 -6.86 4.87
N TYR A 36 -15.94 -7.30 5.57
CA TYR A 36 -15.94 -8.61 6.24
C TYR A 36 -16.93 -8.68 7.42
N ALA A 37 -17.20 -7.56 8.08
CA ALA A 37 -18.22 -7.51 9.13
C ALA A 37 -19.65 -7.61 8.55
N ALA A 38 -19.94 -6.86 7.49
CA ALA A 38 -21.29 -6.75 6.93
C ALA A 38 -21.67 -7.93 6.02
N GLU A 39 -20.80 -8.30 5.08
CA GLU A 39 -21.10 -9.30 4.05
C GLU A 39 -20.82 -10.74 4.54
N MET A 40 -19.84 -10.91 5.43
CA MET A 40 -19.45 -12.23 5.95
C MET A 40 -19.90 -12.49 7.38
N GLY A 41 -20.53 -11.51 8.04
CA GLY A 41 -21.02 -11.63 9.40
C GLY A 41 -19.92 -11.90 10.44
N LEU A 42 -18.67 -11.56 10.14
CA LEU A 42 -17.56 -11.76 11.08
C LEU A 42 -17.63 -10.72 12.20
N GLU A 43 -17.32 -11.14 13.42
CA GLU A 43 -17.30 -10.26 14.57
C GLU A 43 -16.22 -9.16 14.41
N ILE A 44 -16.61 -7.90 14.61
CA ILE A 44 -15.72 -6.72 14.47
C ILE A 44 -14.51 -6.84 15.40
N ALA A 45 -14.68 -7.36 16.62
CA ALA A 45 -13.58 -7.56 17.56
C ALA A 45 -12.53 -8.55 17.00
N THR A 46 -12.99 -9.63 16.37
CA THR A 46 -12.12 -10.63 15.75
C THR A 46 -11.39 -10.05 14.54
N ILE A 47 -12.08 -9.30 13.67
CA ILE A 47 -11.45 -8.60 12.55
C ILE A 47 -10.38 -7.64 13.07
N GLY A 48 -10.71 -6.81 14.07
CA GLY A 48 -9.77 -5.88 14.68
C GLY A 48 -8.53 -6.57 15.25
N LEU A 49 -8.70 -7.71 15.91
CA LEU A 49 -7.58 -8.51 16.44
C LEU A 49 -6.68 -9.04 15.33
N ILE A 50 -7.23 -9.54 14.22
CA ILE A 50 -6.44 -10.02 13.08
C ILE A 50 -5.59 -8.91 12.50
N PHE A 51 -6.19 -7.74 12.25
CA PHE A 51 -5.46 -6.60 11.72
C PHE A 51 -4.41 -6.08 12.71
N PHE A 52 -4.71 -6.09 14.01
CA PHE A 52 -3.75 -5.76 15.06
C PHE A 52 -2.56 -6.72 15.06
N LEU A 53 -2.79 -8.03 14.99
CA LEU A 53 -1.73 -9.04 14.93
C LEU A 53 -0.92 -8.94 13.63
N ALA A 54 -1.58 -8.69 12.50
CA ALA A 54 -0.91 -8.49 11.22
C ALA A 54 0.03 -7.27 11.26
N ARG A 55 -0.41 -6.15 11.86
CA ARG A 55 0.44 -4.98 12.08
C ARG A 55 1.54 -5.20 13.12
N GLY A 56 1.24 -5.97 14.16
CA GLY A 56 2.26 -6.37 15.15
C GLY A 56 3.37 -7.19 14.51
N TRP A 57 3.03 -7.99 13.50
CA TRP A 57 4.00 -8.76 12.72
C TRP A 57 4.89 -7.88 11.83
N ASP A 58 4.37 -6.79 11.26
CA ASP A 58 5.16 -5.84 10.48
C ASP A 58 6.34 -5.27 11.28
N ALA A 59 6.17 -5.04 12.59
CA ALA A 59 7.26 -4.59 13.46
C ALA A 59 8.48 -5.53 13.46
N LEU A 60 8.28 -6.82 13.13
CA LEU A 60 9.34 -7.82 12.98
C LEU A 60 9.79 -7.95 11.52
N ILE A 61 8.86 -7.93 10.57
CA ILE A 61 9.16 -8.14 9.15
C ILE A 61 9.88 -6.94 8.53
N ASP A 62 9.56 -5.71 8.95
CA ASP A 62 10.16 -4.50 8.38
C ASP A 62 11.69 -4.46 8.56
N PRO A 63 12.27 -4.68 9.76
CA PRO A 63 13.72 -4.79 9.92
C PRO A 63 14.34 -5.98 9.17
N LEU A 64 13.63 -7.11 9.12
CA LEU A 64 14.10 -8.31 8.42
C LEU A 64 14.24 -8.05 6.92
N VAL A 65 13.20 -7.51 6.29
CA VAL A 65 13.18 -7.15 4.87
C VAL A 65 14.18 -6.03 4.58
N GLY A 66 14.30 -5.05 5.48
CA GLY A 66 15.34 -4.02 5.40
C GLY A 66 16.73 -4.63 5.30
N ASN A 67 17.10 -5.48 6.26
CA ASN A 67 18.41 -6.15 6.30
C ASN A 67 18.63 -7.13 5.13
N LEU A 68 17.61 -7.88 4.72
CA LEU A 68 17.71 -8.82 3.60
C LEU A 68 17.86 -8.08 2.26
N SER A 69 17.08 -7.02 2.05
CA SER A 69 17.20 -6.18 0.85
C SER A 69 18.54 -5.44 0.79
N ASP A 70 19.11 -5.09 1.95
CA ASP A 70 20.48 -4.59 2.06
C ASP A 70 21.50 -5.63 1.54
N ARG A 71 21.37 -6.90 1.93
CA ARG A 71 22.38 -7.92 1.57
C ARG A 71 22.23 -8.44 0.14
N THR A 72 21.14 -8.11 -0.53
CA THR A 72 20.81 -8.64 -1.86
C THR A 72 21.78 -8.13 -2.93
N ARG A 73 22.45 -9.04 -3.62
CA ARG A 73 23.34 -8.73 -4.74
C ARG A 73 22.68 -9.16 -6.04
N SER A 74 22.30 -8.20 -6.89
CA SER A 74 21.73 -8.47 -8.20
C SER A 74 22.25 -7.50 -9.26
N ARG A 75 22.14 -7.91 -10.54
CA ARG A 75 22.45 -7.05 -11.70
C ARG A 75 21.61 -5.78 -11.78
N TRP A 76 20.44 -5.73 -11.12
CA TRP A 76 19.54 -4.59 -11.10
C TRP A 76 19.73 -3.70 -9.87
N GLY A 77 20.67 -4.03 -8.99
CA GLY A 77 20.90 -3.37 -7.71
C GLY A 77 20.30 -4.13 -6.53
N ARG A 78 20.42 -3.56 -5.33
CA ARG A 78 20.06 -4.20 -4.06
C ARG A 78 18.54 -4.21 -3.82
N ARG A 79 17.87 -3.09 -4.10
CA ARG A 79 16.44 -2.85 -3.78
C ARG A 79 15.45 -3.26 -4.87
N LYS A 80 15.81 -3.08 -6.15
CA LYS A 80 14.89 -3.30 -7.28
C LYS A 80 14.35 -4.74 -7.41
N PRO A 81 15.13 -5.81 -7.15
CA PRO A 81 14.61 -7.17 -7.17
C PRO A 81 13.48 -7.41 -6.18
N TRP A 82 13.57 -6.82 -4.98
CA TRP A 82 12.53 -6.94 -3.96
C TRP A 82 11.24 -6.28 -4.41
N MET A 83 11.30 -5.05 -4.93
CA MET A 83 10.12 -4.38 -5.50
C MET A 83 9.53 -5.18 -6.68
N ALA A 84 10.38 -5.75 -7.54
CA ALA A 84 9.95 -6.51 -8.71
C ALA A 84 9.26 -7.84 -8.36
N VAL A 85 9.70 -8.52 -7.31
CA VAL A 85 9.09 -9.78 -6.83
C VAL A 85 7.90 -9.51 -5.91
N GLY A 86 8.01 -8.48 -5.06
CA GLY A 86 6.97 -8.07 -4.12
C GLY A 86 5.74 -7.53 -4.83
N THR A 87 5.88 -6.85 -5.97
CA THR A 87 4.74 -6.26 -6.69
C THR A 87 3.73 -7.31 -7.21
N PRO A 88 4.14 -8.39 -7.92
CA PRO A 88 3.23 -9.47 -8.28
C PRO A 88 2.60 -10.14 -7.07
N LEU A 89 3.38 -10.37 -6.01
CA LEU A 89 2.86 -10.95 -4.76
C LEU A 89 1.80 -10.03 -4.12
N LEU A 90 2.05 -8.72 -4.13
CA LEU A 90 1.12 -7.71 -3.64
C LEU A 90 -0.18 -7.71 -4.46
N ILE A 91 -0.09 -7.79 -5.78
CA ILE A 91 -1.26 -7.86 -6.67
C ILE A 91 -2.08 -9.13 -6.40
N VAL A 92 -1.43 -10.30 -6.31
CA VAL A 92 -2.11 -11.58 -6.05
C VAL A 92 -2.75 -11.58 -4.66
N SER A 93 -2.03 -11.12 -3.65
CA SER A 93 -2.53 -11.05 -2.28
C SER A 93 -3.71 -10.08 -2.15
N LEU A 94 -3.63 -8.90 -2.78
CA LEU A 94 -4.73 -7.94 -2.84
C LEU A 94 -5.97 -8.55 -3.53
N TRP A 95 -5.78 -9.24 -4.65
CA TRP A 95 -6.89 -9.90 -5.33
C TRP A 95 -7.56 -10.94 -4.43
N ALA A 96 -6.78 -11.80 -3.78
CA ALA A 96 -7.31 -12.78 -2.82
C ALA A 96 -8.00 -12.11 -1.61
N PHE A 97 -7.51 -10.96 -1.18
CA PHE A 97 -8.05 -10.20 -0.05
C PHE A 97 -9.38 -9.51 -0.39
N CYS A 98 -9.56 -9.06 -1.63
CA CYS A 98 -10.77 -8.38 -2.08
C CYS A 98 -11.80 -9.29 -2.74
N GLN A 99 -11.42 -10.50 -3.16
CA GLN A 99 -12.29 -11.49 -3.79
C GLN A 99 -12.25 -12.83 -3.03
N PRO A 100 -12.69 -12.85 -1.77
CA PRO A 100 -12.80 -14.10 -1.02
C PRO A 100 -13.84 -15.04 -1.66
N ALA A 101 -13.53 -16.34 -1.76
CA ALA A 101 -14.48 -17.35 -2.21
C ALA A 101 -15.65 -17.52 -1.23
N GLU A 102 -16.81 -17.98 -1.70
CA GLU A 102 -17.98 -18.20 -0.83
C GLU A 102 -17.66 -19.17 0.30
N GLY A 103 -18.08 -18.83 1.53
CA GLY A 103 -17.91 -19.68 2.72
C GLY A 103 -16.53 -19.61 3.39
N VAL A 104 -15.63 -18.72 2.98
CA VAL A 104 -14.37 -18.53 3.71
C VAL A 104 -14.57 -17.81 5.04
N GLY A 105 -13.95 -18.36 6.09
CA GLY A 105 -14.04 -17.84 7.45
C GLY A 105 -12.81 -17.03 7.89
N ILE A 106 -12.73 -16.83 9.20
CA ILE A 106 -11.70 -16.04 9.89
C ILE A 106 -10.26 -16.42 9.50
N GLY A 107 -9.98 -17.72 9.33
CA GLY A 107 -8.65 -18.19 8.97
C GLY A 107 -8.17 -17.68 7.60
N TYR A 108 -9.09 -17.56 6.64
CA TYR A 108 -8.78 -17.01 5.32
C TYR A 108 -8.45 -15.52 5.42
N LEU A 109 -9.27 -14.75 6.14
CA LEU A 109 -9.02 -13.33 6.39
C LEU A 109 -7.66 -13.12 7.05
N ALA A 110 -7.30 -13.93 8.05
CA ALA A 110 -6.00 -13.86 8.68
C ALA A 110 -4.87 -14.12 7.68
N VAL A 111 -4.86 -15.27 7.00
CA VAL A 111 -3.78 -15.64 6.07
C VAL A 111 -3.62 -14.60 4.96
N THR A 112 -4.71 -14.16 4.35
CA THR A 112 -4.67 -13.18 3.27
C THR A 112 -4.25 -11.79 3.74
N ALA A 113 -4.67 -11.34 4.93
CA ALA A 113 -4.17 -10.11 5.54
C ALA A 113 -2.65 -10.18 5.77
N PHE A 114 -2.17 -11.25 6.39
CA PHE A 114 -0.73 -11.46 6.64
C PHE A 114 0.07 -11.49 5.33
N LEU A 115 -0.40 -12.23 4.32
CA LEU A 115 0.26 -12.28 3.01
C LEU A 115 0.30 -10.89 2.35
N PHE A 116 -0.80 -10.14 2.42
CA PHE A 116 -0.87 -8.79 1.88
C PHE A 116 0.17 -7.89 2.55
N TYR A 117 0.22 -7.84 3.88
CA TYR A 117 1.17 -6.98 4.60
C TYR A 117 2.62 -7.36 4.33
N VAL A 118 2.96 -8.65 4.33
CA VAL A 118 4.31 -9.12 3.97
C VAL A 118 4.69 -8.70 2.54
N ALA A 119 3.76 -8.82 1.58
CA ALA A 119 3.99 -8.39 0.21
C ALA A 119 4.15 -6.86 0.11
N MET A 120 3.37 -6.11 0.88
CA MET A 120 3.45 -4.65 0.96
C MET A 120 4.82 -4.23 1.50
N THR A 121 5.26 -4.80 2.63
CA THR A 121 6.58 -4.56 3.22
C THR A 121 7.72 -4.89 2.26
N ALA A 122 7.61 -5.98 1.50
CA ALA A 122 8.60 -6.38 0.50
C ALA A 122 8.76 -5.35 -0.64
N VAL A 123 7.77 -4.49 -0.88
CA VAL A 123 7.84 -3.39 -1.84
C VAL A 123 8.21 -2.07 -1.14
N ASP A 124 7.52 -1.73 -0.06
CA ASP A 124 7.57 -0.42 0.57
C ASP A 124 8.91 -0.16 1.26
N ILE A 125 9.43 -1.13 2.05
CA ILE A 125 10.70 -0.93 2.76
C ILE A 125 11.89 -0.74 1.80
N PRO A 126 12.06 -1.58 0.75
CA PRO A 126 13.11 -1.34 -0.24
C PRO A 126 12.89 -0.06 -1.05
N TYR A 127 11.63 0.31 -1.34
CA TYR A 127 11.31 1.57 -2.02
C TYR A 127 11.71 2.78 -1.18
N MET A 128 11.36 2.78 0.11
CA MET A 128 11.70 3.86 1.04
C MET A 128 13.21 4.02 1.22
N SER A 129 13.92 2.89 1.29
CA SER A 129 15.38 2.84 1.44
C SER A 129 16.13 3.24 0.16
N TRP A 130 15.51 3.04 -1.00
CA TRP A 130 16.15 3.34 -2.28
C TRP A 130 16.33 4.85 -2.52
N GLY A 131 15.38 5.69 -2.07
CA GLY A 131 15.45 7.14 -2.26
C GLY A 131 16.73 7.81 -1.77
N PRO A 132 17.11 7.64 -0.49
CA PRO A 132 18.35 8.19 0.06
C PRO A 132 19.63 7.69 -0.63
N GLU A 133 19.59 6.51 -1.24
CA GLU A 133 20.74 5.93 -1.98
C GLU A 133 20.98 6.60 -3.34
N LEU A 134 19.99 7.35 -3.87
CA LEU A 134 20.06 7.95 -5.20
C LEU A 134 20.97 9.18 -5.30
N SER A 135 21.29 9.85 -4.19
CA SER A 135 22.22 10.98 -4.17
C SER A 135 23.06 10.98 -2.89
N ARG A 136 24.22 11.62 -2.92
CA ARG A 136 25.05 11.87 -1.73
C ARG A 136 24.82 13.24 -1.11
N ASP A 137 24.27 14.18 -1.88
CA ASP A 137 23.95 15.51 -1.40
C ASP A 137 22.70 15.49 -0.51
N TYR A 138 22.81 16.09 0.67
CA TYR A 138 21.72 16.25 1.62
C TYR A 138 20.53 17.00 1.02
N SER A 139 20.80 18.06 0.22
CA SER A 139 19.74 18.86 -0.38
C SER A 139 18.94 18.06 -1.42
N GLN A 140 19.62 17.25 -2.23
CA GLN A 140 18.97 16.37 -3.21
C GLN A 140 18.20 15.24 -2.54
N ARG A 141 18.75 14.60 -1.50
CA ARG A 141 18.02 13.57 -0.72
C ARG A 141 16.72 14.10 -0.17
N THR A 142 16.75 15.31 0.41
CA THR A 142 15.57 15.99 0.91
C THR A 142 14.53 16.23 -0.20
N ARG A 143 14.97 16.66 -1.40
CA ARG A 143 14.07 16.79 -2.56
C ARG A 143 13.47 15.46 -2.99
N ILE A 144 14.28 14.40 -3.11
CA ILE A 144 13.83 13.06 -3.53
C ILE A 144 12.74 12.54 -2.58
N ILE A 145 12.98 12.63 -1.27
CA ILE A 145 12.00 12.25 -0.25
C ILE A 145 10.76 13.14 -0.35
N GLY A 146 10.95 14.46 -0.46
CA GLY A 146 9.83 15.41 -0.59
C GLY A 146 8.91 15.12 -1.78
N TYR A 147 9.46 14.76 -2.94
CA TYR A 147 8.66 14.36 -4.10
C TYR A 147 7.89 13.06 -3.86
N ARG A 148 8.51 12.07 -3.20
CA ARG A 148 7.83 10.82 -2.81
C ARG A 148 6.67 11.09 -1.86
N GLU A 149 6.90 11.87 -0.80
CA GLU A 149 5.86 12.20 0.17
C GLU A 149 4.73 13.00 -0.47
N ALA A 150 5.04 13.94 -1.38
CA ALA A 150 4.02 14.65 -2.16
C ALA A 150 3.17 13.67 -3.01
N GLY A 151 3.81 12.69 -3.65
CA GLY A 151 3.11 11.61 -4.35
C GLY A 151 2.21 10.79 -3.42
N GLY A 152 2.71 10.43 -2.23
CA GLY A 152 1.92 9.75 -1.21
C GLY A 152 0.71 10.58 -0.74
N MET A 153 0.88 11.88 -0.51
CA MET A 153 -0.21 12.79 -0.15
C MET A 153 -1.28 12.83 -1.25
N LEU A 154 -0.86 12.95 -2.52
CA LEU A 154 -1.78 12.87 -3.65
C LEU A 154 -2.54 11.54 -3.67
N GLY A 155 -1.85 10.42 -3.48
CA GLY A 155 -2.49 9.11 -3.38
C GLY A 155 -3.52 9.03 -2.25
N THR A 156 -3.22 9.63 -1.09
CA THR A 156 -4.15 9.68 0.05
C THR A 156 -5.41 10.48 -0.29
N VAL A 157 -5.25 11.66 -0.89
CA VAL A 157 -6.38 12.50 -1.31
C VAL A 157 -7.25 11.77 -2.34
N LEU A 158 -6.62 11.12 -3.32
CA LEU A 158 -7.33 10.34 -4.34
C LEU A 158 -8.08 9.16 -3.73
N ALA A 159 -7.48 8.43 -2.78
CA ALA A 159 -8.12 7.32 -2.09
C ALA A 159 -9.38 7.75 -1.34
N THR A 160 -9.32 8.86 -0.61
CA THR A 160 -10.48 9.39 0.12
C THR A 160 -11.55 9.97 -0.82
N ALA A 161 -11.16 10.53 -1.96
CA ALA A 161 -12.10 11.11 -2.92
C ALA A 161 -12.79 10.07 -3.81
N LEU A 162 -12.13 8.95 -4.11
CA LEU A 162 -12.65 7.87 -4.96
C LEU A 162 -14.08 7.42 -4.60
N PRO A 163 -14.39 7.11 -3.33
CA PRO A 163 -15.74 6.76 -2.88
C PRO A 163 -16.78 7.84 -3.21
N LEU A 164 -16.42 9.11 -3.03
CA LEU A 164 -17.34 10.23 -3.29
C LEU A 164 -17.70 10.31 -4.77
N PHE A 165 -16.80 9.99 -5.69
CA PHE A 165 -17.11 9.96 -7.12
C PHE A 165 -18.08 8.84 -7.49
N PHE A 166 -17.92 7.65 -6.90
CA PHE A 166 -18.83 6.53 -7.15
C PHE A 166 -20.18 6.74 -6.48
N LEU A 167 -20.21 7.33 -5.28
CA LEU A 167 -21.44 7.61 -4.53
C LEU A 167 -22.17 8.87 -5.01
N ALA A 168 -21.48 9.83 -5.62
CA ALA A 168 -22.10 11.03 -6.18
C ALA A 168 -23.07 10.71 -7.33
N GLY A 169 -22.92 9.55 -7.99
CA GLY A 169 -23.87 9.06 -9.00
C GLY A 169 -25.07 8.30 -8.42
N THR A 170 -25.02 7.90 -7.14
CA THR A 170 -26.04 7.06 -6.50
C THR A 170 -26.82 7.76 -5.39
N ASN A 171 -26.53 9.03 -5.09
CA ASN A 171 -27.34 9.78 -4.14
C ASN A 171 -28.72 10.04 -4.76
N PRO A 172 -29.82 9.49 -4.19
CA PRO A 172 -31.15 9.93 -4.58
C PRO A 172 -31.21 11.43 -4.37
N SER A 173 -31.72 12.14 -5.37
CA SER A 173 -31.87 13.58 -5.30
C SER A 173 -32.68 13.93 -4.04
N LEU A 174 -32.44 15.10 -3.41
CA LEU A 174 -33.22 15.52 -2.24
C LEU A 174 -34.74 15.46 -2.47
N ARG A 175 -35.17 15.53 -3.75
CA ARG A 175 -36.56 15.34 -4.19
C ARG A 175 -37.05 13.90 -4.06
N GLU A 176 -36.22 12.91 -4.38
CA GLU A 176 -36.55 11.48 -4.20
C GLU A 176 -36.62 11.08 -2.73
N ILE A 177 -35.80 11.69 -1.87
CA ILE A 177 -35.84 11.45 -0.41
C ILE A 177 -37.08 12.11 0.21
N LEU A 178 -37.48 13.28 -0.29
CA LEU A 178 -38.61 14.04 0.29
C LEU A 178 -39.97 13.69 -0.31
N GLN A 179 -40.04 12.91 -1.39
CA GLN A 179 -41.29 12.67 -2.15
C GLN A 179 -42.05 13.97 -2.47
N VAL A 180 -41.33 15.08 -2.72
CA VAL A 180 -41.88 16.39 -3.11
C VAL A 180 -41.35 16.81 -4.48
#